data_AF-A0A523XDZ8-F1
#
_entry.id   AF-A0A523XDZ8-F1
#
_cell.length_a   1.000
_cell.length_b   1.000
_cell.length_c   1.000
_cell.angle_alpha   90.00
_cell.angle_beta   90.00
_cell.angle_gamma   90.00
#
_symmetry.space_group_name_H-M   'P 1'
#
loop_
_entity.id
_entity.type
_entity.pdbx_description
1 polymer ?
#
loop_
_entity_poly.entity_id
_entity_poly.type
_entity_poly.pdbx_seq_one_letter_code
_entity_poly.pdbx_strand_id
1 'polypeptide(L)'
;MTKKSKSSRRDTPKDIVLFTGQSGIKIERCLRKIKGERPDSEVEVIKLEEAMIERYKEKFPNSKDYDDRTIVDRVLALPPLAQGRLWEQSLSLVKKRLGSKASAKKLFLVSFHACFYHTRNREFLSPVGLTMLKTLANRTKLLIVLVDDCYDIYKRLLDEKEMFHKEVMHRDLNPHDAMVRSIWNLLTVLSWREIEIAFSRKLAEMLSVQFFIVPVKHPVFMIERLVFVPLDRLQIFYLAHPITSVRRRTYARGMRFPYDLNAFAERMLQEDDSVVIFIPDTIDELRIECEQDGYYTPELSQGWDPPFDESEWLFVSLPQEVMNLKPLNPKDFPYQSDEEAKRTLSYAIGILAQKIEQQITSRDYGLIEQSKNGIIVFQPYWEGDVSGGALREAEYNSTLRDDRELKQTNRKMYVLEKLENLGKYRISQIFGQLEGSALREALSDEGKERLHGLKKEWLESKERVEQFFEGKWSAPEIRCEIQRVLPSAYEFDKAFLSYAEPSIHGSAAYETGQVLDAAWKKLLGNVRSLDPFTDYCGNPFKEYFLDFSAEFGTQVDKLVEAICQTDRRGGEGRKR
;
A
#
# COMPACT_ATOMS: atom_id res chain seq x y z
N MET A 1 -16.29 55.96 -2.51
CA MET A 1 -16.17 54.52 -2.19
C MET A 1 -17.32 53.77 -2.83
N THR A 2 -17.12 53.22 -4.03
CA THR A 2 -18.13 52.44 -4.75
C THR A 2 -18.18 51.03 -4.18
N LYS A 3 -19.33 50.64 -3.59
CA LYS A 3 -19.63 49.26 -3.21
C LYS A 3 -19.62 48.39 -4.47
N LYS A 4 -18.50 47.70 -4.76
CA LYS A 4 -18.48 46.62 -5.76
C LYS A 4 -19.44 45.54 -5.28
N SER A 5 -20.56 45.38 -5.99
CA SER A 5 -21.48 44.28 -5.72
C SER A 5 -20.69 42.98 -5.88
N LYS A 6 -20.66 42.16 -4.82
CA LYS A 6 -20.18 40.79 -4.90
C LYS A 6 -21.19 40.04 -5.76
N SER A 7 -21.01 40.11 -7.08
CA SER A 7 -21.63 39.20 -8.04
C SER A 7 -21.35 37.79 -7.53
N SER A 8 -22.38 37.12 -7.01
CA SER A 8 -22.31 35.71 -6.62
C SER A 8 -21.96 34.92 -7.88
N ARG A 9 -20.68 34.64 -8.10
CA ARG A 9 -20.26 33.66 -9.10
C ARG A 9 -20.98 32.37 -8.71
N ARG A 10 -21.92 31.94 -9.54
CA ARG A 10 -22.48 30.59 -9.41
C ARG A 10 -21.30 29.65 -9.60
N ASP A 11 -20.99 28.88 -8.55
CA ASP A 11 -19.94 27.87 -8.64
C ASP A 11 -20.31 26.90 -9.75
N THR A 12 -19.44 26.80 -10.76
CA THR A 12 -19.60 25.82 -11.83
C THR A 12 -19.61 24.42 -11.19
N PRO A 13 -20.56 23.55 -11.55
CA PRO A 13 -20.61 22.21 -10.98
C PRO A 13 -19.31 21.45 -11.26
N LYS A 14 -18.78 20.78 -10.23
CA LYS A 14 -17.63 19.88 -10.34
C LYS A 14 -18.08 18.51 -10.84
N ASP A 15 -18.19 18.36 -12.15
CA ASP A 15 -18.80 17.23 -12.84
C ASP A 15 -17.82 16.36 -13.64
N ILE A 16 -16.50 16.55 -13.45
CA ILE A 16 -15.46 15.75 -14.12
C ILE A 16 -14.66 14.96 -13.08
N VAL A 17 -14.52 13.65 -13.30
CA VAL A 17 -13.54 12.82 -12.60
C VAL A 17 -12.49 12.36 -13.60
N LEU A 18 -11.23 12.61 -13.28
CA LEU A 18 -10.11 12.19 -14.13
C LEU A 18 -9.57 10.84 -13.67
N PHE A 19 -9.28 9.96 -14.63
CA PHE A 19 -8.67 8.66 -14.39
C PHE A 19 -7.38 8.51 -15.20
N THR A 20 -6.34 8.05 -14.53
CA THR A 20 -5.05 7.71 -15.12
C THR A 20 -4.61 6.31 -14.69
N GLY A 21 -3.50 5.81 -15.22
CA GLY A 21 -3.01 4.45 -14.99
C GLY A 21 -2.20 3.95 -16.17
N GLN A 22 -1.37 2.93 -15.96
CA GLN A 22 -0.52 2.38 -17.03
C GLN A 22 -1.34 1.57 -18.05
N SER A 23 -0.81 1.35 -19.25
CA SER A 23 -1.55 0.65 -20.33
C SER A 23 -2.02 -0.77 -19.97
N GLY A 24 -1.29 -1.48 -19.10
CA GLY A 24 -1.71 -2.80 -18.61
C GLY A 24 -2.98 -2.78 -17.75
N ILE A 25 -3.36 -1.63 -17.17
CA ILE A 25 -4.54 -1.51 -16.28
C ILE A 25 -5.85 -1.74 -17.04
N LYS A 26 -5.88 -1.41 -18.34
CA LYS A 26 -7.11 -1.40 -19.14
C LYS A 26 -8.20 -0.51 -18.52
N ILE A 27 -7.85 0.76 -18.25
CA ILE A 27 -8.71 1.78 -17.59
C ILE A 27 -10.14 1.80 -18.16
N GLU A 28 -10.30 1.67 -19.47
CA GLU A 28 -11.62 1.59 -20.10
C GLU A 28 -12.54 0.54 -19.46
N ARG A 29 -12.03 -0.67 -19.23
CA ARG A 29 -12.83 -1.77 -18.67
C ARG A 29 -13.17 -1.48 -17.21
N CYS A 30 -12.24 -0.87 -16.47
CA CYS A 30 -12.47 -0.37 -15.12
C CYS A 30 -13.60 0.69 -15.11
N LEU A 31 -13.57 1.67 -16.02
CA LEU A 31 -14.61 2.70 -16.12
C LEU A 31 -15.97 2.15 -16.52
N ARG A 32 -16.02 1.10 -17.34
CA ARG A 32 -17.28 0.40 -17.65
C ARG A 32 -17.88 -0.24 -16.39
N LYS A 33 -17.06 -0.86 -15.53
CA LYS A 33 -17.50 -1.39 -14.23
C LYS A 33 -18.03 -0.28 -13.32
N ILE A 34 -17.31 0.84 -13.17
CA ILE A 34 -17.74 2.00 -12.36
C ILE A 34 -19.01 2.66 -12.90
N LYS A 35 -19.15 2.74 -14.23
CA LYS A 35 -20.39 3.24 -14.84
C LYS A 35 -21.56 2.31 -14.50
N GLY A 36 -21.34 1.00 -14.55
CA GLY A 36 -22.37 -0.01 -14.33
C GLY A 36 -23.50 0.15 -15.34
N GLU A 37 -24.74 0.05 -14.86
CA GLU A 37 -25.96 0.21 -15.68
C GLU A 37 -26.42 1.67 -15.81
N ARG A 38 -25.67 2.64 -15.26
CA ARG A 38 -26.08 4.06 -15.28
C ARG A 38 -26.15 4.57 -16.72
N PRO A 39 -27.23 5.25 -17.12
CA PRO A 39 -27.41 5.71 -18.48
C PRO A 39 -26.42 6.82 -18.85
N ASP A 40 -26.10 6.96 -20.14
CA ASP A 40 -25.19 8.02 -20.65
C ASP A 40 -25.69 9.44 -20.38
N SER A 41 -26.97 9.60 -20.06
CA SER A 41 -27.55 10.86 -19.59
C SER A 41 -27.05 11.28 -18.21
N GLU A 42 -26.62 10.31 -17.38
CA GLU A 42 -26.13 10.52 -16.02
C GLU A 42 -24.60 10.43 -15.95
N VAL A 43 -24.00 9.43 -16.60
CA VAL A 43 -22.55 9.19 -16.57
C VAL A 43 -22.03 8.92 -17.98
N GLU A 44 -21.12 9.77 -18.47
CA GLU A 44 -20.44 9.55 -19.76
C GLU A 44 -18.96 9.29 -19.55
N VAL A 45 -18.46 8.25 -20.22
CA VAL A 45 -17.03 7.93 -20.28
C VAL A 45 -16.44 8.60 -21.51
N ILE A 46 -15.35 9.36 -21.34
CA ILE A 46 -14.62 9.99 -22.44
C ILE A 46 -13.16 9.58 -22.35
N LYS A 47 -12.60 9.09 -23.46
CA LYS A 47 -11.20 8.68 -23.54
C LYS A 47 -10.40 9.63 -24.41
N LEU A 48 -9.20 9.98 -23.96
CA LEU A 48 -8.30 10.79 -24.77
C LEU A 48 -7.79 10.00 -25.99
N GLU A 49 -7.58 8.69 -25.83
CA GLU A 49 -7.06 7.79 -26.85
C GLU A 49 -8.03 7.70 -28.06
N GLU A 50 -9.34 7.68 -27.81
CA GLU A 50 -10.34 7.70 -28.89
C GLU A 50 -10.30 9.01 -29.69
N ALA A 51 -10.17 10.15 -29.00
CA ALA A 51 -10.02 11.44 -29.65
C ALA A 51 -8.71 11.51 -30.45
N MET A 52 -7.66 10.89 -29.95
CA MET A 52 -6.35 10.78 -30.62
C MET A 52 -6.43 9.92 -31.88
N ILE A 53 -7.09 8.77 -31.83
CA ILE A 53 -7.34 7.92 -32.99
C ILE A 53 -8.16 8.66 -34.04
N GLU A 54 -9.23 9.35 -33.65
CA GLU A 54 -10.06 10.16 -34.56
C GLU A 54 -9.21 11.21 -35.29
N ARG A 55 -8.42 11.99 -34.56
CA ARG A 55 -7.52 13.00 -35.14
C ARG A 55 -6.45 12.39 -36.05
N TYR A 56 -5.94 11.22 -35.70
CA TYR A 56 -4.98 10.51 -36.54
C TYR A 56 -5.62 10.09 -37.88
N LYS A 57 -6.81 9.49 -37.84
CA LYS A 57 -7.56 9.07 -39.05
C LYS A 57 -7.91 10.25 -39.96
N GLU A 58 -8.25 11.41 -39.38
CA GLU A 58 -8.48 12.66 -40.12
C GLU A 58 -7.21 13.13 -40.84
N LYS A 59 -6.07 13.12 -40.13
CA LYS A 59 -4.79 13.61 -40.66
C LYS A 59 -4.16 12.67 -41.69
N PHE A 60 -4.40 11.37 -41.56
CA PHE A 60 -3.86 10.32 -42.43
C PHE A 60 -5.00 9.48 -43.03
N PRO A 61 -5.64 9.92 -44.12
CA PRO A 61 -6.82 9.24 -44.67
C PRO A 61 -6.60 7.76 -45.03
N ASN A 62 -5.36 7.37 -45.38
CA ASN A 62 -4.99 5.97 -45.67
C ASN A 62 -4.97 5.07 -44.42
N SER A 63 -5.15 5.62 -43.22
CA SER A 63 -5.22 4.88 -41.96
C SER A 63 -6.64 4.52 -41.53
N LYS A 64 -7.66 4.83 -42.34
CA LYS A 64 -9.07 4.52 -42.02
C LYS A 64 -9.33 3.03 -41.82
N ASP A 65 -8.59 2.19 -42.54
CA ASP A 65 -8.71 0.74 -42.47
C ASP A 65 -7.84 0.11 -41.36
N TYR A 66 -7.02 0.91 -40.67
CA TYR A 66 -6.24 0.42 -39.55
C TYR A 66 -7.14 0.26 -38.32
N ASP A 67 -6.95 -0.85 -37.61
CA ASP A 67 -7.53 -1.01 -36.30
C ASP A 67 -6.94 0.01 -35.32
N ASP A 68 -7.70 0.30 -34.26
CA ASP A 68 -7.39 1.34 -33.29
C ASP A 68 -6.04 1.11 -32.60
N ARG A 69 -5.64 -0.14 -32.40
CA ARG A 69 -4.36 -0.47 -31.78
C ARG A 69 -3.19 -0.19 -32.72
N THR A 70 -3.30 -0.59 -33.98
CA THR A 70 -2.29 -0.23 -35.01
C THR A 70 -2.11 1.29 -35.10
N ILE A 71 -3.18 2.06 -34.90
CA ILE A 71 -3.09 3.52 -34.86
C ILE A 71 -2.37 4.01 -33.61
N VAL A 72 -2.69 3.48 -32.43
CA VAL A 72 -1.98 3.83 -31.19
C VAL A 72 -0.48 3.53 -31.33
N ASP A 73 -0.09 2.37 -31.83
CA ASP A 73 1.32 2.01 -32.07
C ASP A 73 2.00 3.00 -33.04
N ARG A 74 1.31 3.39 -34.11
CA ARG A 74 1.82 4.39 -35.06
C ARG A 74 1.92 5.78 -34.45
N VAL A 75 0.98 6.18 -33.59
CA VAL A 75 1.06 7.44 -32.84
C VAL A 75 2.27 7.41 -31.91
N LEU A 76 2.44 6.34 -31.14
CA LEU A 76 3.58 6.15 -30.24
C LEU A 76 4.92 6.01 -30.96
N ALA A 77 4.92 5.78 -32.27
CA ALA A 77 6.12 5.80 -33.11
C ALA A 77 6.44 7.16 -33.76
N LEU A 78 5.53 8.15 -33.67
CA LEU A 78 5.79 9.51 -34.17
C LEU A 78 6.89 10.21 -33.34
N PRO A 79 7.63 11.17 -33.91
CA PRO A 79 8.53 12.02 -33.13
C PRO A 79 7.78 12.75 -32.00
N PRO A 80 8.38 12.96 -30.81
CA PRO A 80 7.69 13.55 -29.65
C PRO A 80 6.99 14.90 -29.93
N LEU A 81 7.59 15.77 -30.75
CA LEU A 81 6.96 17.05 -31.15
C LEU A 81 5.67 16.84 -31.96
N ALA A 82 5.61 15.81 -32.80
CA ALA A 82 4.43 15.48 -33.59
C ALA A 82 3.34 14.82 -32.73
N GLN A 83 3.75 13.99 -31.75
CA GLN A 83 2.84 13.42 -30.74
C GLN A 83 2.19 14.53 -29.90
N GLY A 84 2.98 15.47 -29.38
CA GLY A 84 2.49 16.61 -28.62
C GLY A 84 1.40 17.40 -29.34
N ARG A 85 1.61 17.73 -30.62
CA ARG A 85 0.59 18.42 -31.43
C ARG A 85 -0.69 17.60 -31.63
N LEU A 86 -0.56 16.28 -31.84
CA LEU A 86 -1.73 15.42 -31.98
C LEU A 86 -2.52 15.35 -30.66
N TRP A 87 -1.83 15.22 -29.53
CA TRP A 87 -2.45 15.24 -28.20
C TRP A 87 -3.20 16.56 -27.94
N GLU A 88 -2.62 17.72 -28.23
CA GLU A 88 -3.29 19.03 -28.11
C GLU A 88 -4.59 19.11 -28.94
N GLN A 89 -4.56 18.58 -30.17
CA GLN A 89 -5.73 18.53 -31.05
C GLN A 89 -6.81 17.57 -30.53
N SER A 90 -6.39 16.47 -29.93
CA SER A 90 -7.27 15.45 -29.34
C SER A 90 -7.94 15.98 -28.07
N LEU A 91 -7.20 16.71 -27.26
CA LEU A 91 -7.70 17.40 -26.07
C LEU A 91 -8.73 18.48 -26.42
N SER A 92 -8.51 19.22 -27.50
CA SER A 92 -9.49 20.19 -27.99
C SER A 92 -10.82 19.53 -28.37
N LEU A 93 -10.78 18.30 -28.90
CA LEU A 93 -11.96 17.52 -29.20
C LEU A 93 -12.66 17.01 -27.92
N VAL A 94 -11.91 16.50 -26.95
CA VAL A 94 -12.44 16.13 -25.62
C VAL A 94 -13.14 17.32 -24.97
N LYS A 95 -12.52 18.50 -24.99
CA LYS A 95 -13.12 19.75 -24.48
C LYS A 95 -14.44 20.09 -25.17
N LYS A 96 -14.51 19.93 -26.51
CA LYS A 96 -15.75 20.15 -27.26
C LYS A 96 -16.86 19.19 -26.79
N ARG A 97 -16.53 17.90 -26.61
CA ARG A 97 -17.48 16.89 -26.12
C ARG A 97 -17.99 17.20 -24.71
N LEU A 98 -17.10 17.66 -23.82
CA LEU A 98 -17.44 18.12 -22.46
C LEU A 98 -18.33 19.37 -22.43
N GLY A 99 -18.24 20.24 -23.46
CA GLY A 99 -19.00 21.49 -23.55
C GLY A 99 -20.37 21.34 -24.22
N SER A 100 -20.49 20.50 -25.25
CA SER A 100 -21.73 20.35 -26.03
C SER A 100 -22.81 19.51 -25.32
N LYS A 101 -22.45 18.84 -24.21
CA LYS A 101 -23.32 17.87 -23.50
C LYS A 101 -23.58 18.23 -22.04
N ALA A 102 -23.32 19.47 -21.63
CA ALA A 102 -23.48 19.91 -20.24
C ALA A 102 -24.97 20.02 -19.86
N SER A 103 -25.57 18.90 -19.44
CA SER A 103 -26.77 18.92 -18.60
C SER A 103 -26.31 19.14 -17.15
N ALA A 104 -27.11 19.84 -16.34
CA ALA A 104 -26.74 20.17 -14.96
C ALA A 104 -26.55 18.95 -14.02
N LYS A 105 -26.79 17.73 -14.49
CA LYS A 105 -26.74 16.49 -13.68
C LYS A 105 -25.78 15.42 -14.20
N LYS A 106 -25.06 15.67 -15.30
CA LYS A 106 -24.24 14.66 -15.96
C LYS A 106 -22.80 14.66 -15.43
N LEU A 107 -22.32 13.50 -14.98
CA LEU A 107 -20.94 13.27 -14.58
C LEU A 107 -20.11 12.75 -15.77
N PHE A 108 -18.89 13.23 -15.92
CA PHE A 108 -17.95 12.78 -16.94
C PHE A 108 -16.78 12.03 -16.30
N LEU A 109 -16.59 10.77 -16.69
CA LEU A 109 -15.41 9.98 -16.33
C LEU A 109 -14.42 10.08 -17.49
N VAL A 110 -13.35 10.86 -17.31
CA VAL A 110 -12.39 11.12 -18.38
C VAL A 110 -11.12 10.32 -18.13
N SER A 111 -10.78 9.38 -19.01
CA SER A 111 -9.54 8.59 -18.92
C SER A 111 -8.47 9.05 -19.89
N PHE A 112 -7.22 8.98 -19.43
CA PHE A 112 -6.02 9.12 -20.26
C PHE A 112 -4.80 8.55 -19.51
N HIS A 113 -3.73 8.20 -20.22
CA HIS A 113 -2.44 7.93 -19.59
C HIS A 113 -1.73 9.22 -19.16
N ALA A 114 -1.30 9.35 -17.91
CA ALA A 114 -0.52 10.52 -17.47
C ALA A 114 0.85 10.55 -18.16
N CYS A 115 1.41 9.38 -18.47
CA CYS A 115 2.55 9.20 -19.35
C CYS A 115 2.46 7.92 -20.20
N PHE A 116 2.97 8.00 -21.42
CA PHE A 116 3.19 6.87 -22.32
C PHE A 116 4.65 6.46 -22.31
N TYR A 117 4.90 5.15 -22.34
CA TYR A 117 6.24 4.62 -22.59
C TYR A 117 6.50 4.48 -24.09
N HIS A 118 7.46 5.23 -24.60
CA HIS A 118 7.84 5.23 -26.02
C HIS A 118 8.85 4.12 -26.30
N THR A 119 8.40 2.95 -26.74
CA THR A 119 9.21 1.72 -26.90
C THR A 119 10.50 1.91 -27.72
N ARG A 120 10.47 2.74 -28.78
CA ARG A 120 11.66 3.00 -29.62
C ARG A 120 12.76 3.82 -28.93
N ASN A 121 12.38 4.86 -28.18
CA ASN A 121 13.33 5.78 -27.53
C ASN A 121 13.57 5.40 -26.06
N ARG A 122 12.72 4.54 -25.50
CA ARG A 122 12.69 4.17 -24.07
C ARG A 122 12.50 5.39 -23.16
N GLU A 123 11.67 6.34 -23.61
CA GLU A 123 11.36 7.59 -22.91
C GLU A 123 9.90 7.60 -22.43
N PHE A 124 9.64 8.32 -21.35
CA PHE A 124 8.27 8.59 -20.88
C PHE A 124 7.80 9.95 -21.38
N LEU A 125 6.64 9.99 -22.02
CA LEU A 125 6.08 11.18 -22.62
C LEU A 125 4.67 11.45 -22.09
N SER A 126 4.41 12.66 -21.59
CA SER A 126 3.08 13.03 -21.09
C SER A 126 2.22 13.67 -22.18
N PRO A 127 0.96 13.22 -22.37
CA PRO A 127 0.03 13.86 -23.29
C PRO A 127 -0.62 15.12 -22.72
N VAL A 128 -0.42 15.42 -21.43
CA VAL A 128 -1.14 16.47 -20.72
C VAL A 128 -0.33 17.76 -20.67
N GLY A 129 -0.72 18.73 -21.49
CA GLY A 129 -0.20 20.09 -21.42
C GLY A 129 -0.86 20.92 -20.32
N LEU A 130 -0.10 21.87 -19.73
CA LEU A 130 -0.60 22.79 -18.67
C LEU A 130 -1.86 23.57 -19.12
N THR A 131 -1.97 23.88 -20.41
CA THR A 131 -3.09 24.61 -21.00
C THR A 131 -4.40 23.83 -20.88
N MET A 132 -4.37 22.50 -21.00
CA MET A 132 -5.54 21.65 -20.81
C MET A 132 -6.05 21.75 -19.38
N LEU A 133 -5.16 21.60 -18.40
CA LEU A 133 -5.52 21.56 -16.98
C LEU A 133 -6.27 22.82 -16.57
N LYS A 134 -5.81 23.99 -17.02
CA LYS A 134 -6.49 25.27 -16.76
C LYS A 134 -7.95 25.28 -17.22
N THR A 135 -8.28 24.57 -18.30
CA THR A 135 -9.66 24.54 -18.82
C THR A 135 -10.57 23.58 -18.07
N LEU A 136 -10.01 22.57 -17.39
CA LEU A 136 -10.77 21.59 -16.63
C LEU A 136 -10.82 21.91 -15.13
N ALA A 137 -9.88 22.70 -14.61
CA ALA A 137 -9.70 22.99 -13.19
C ALA A 137 -11.01 23.31 -12.43
N ASN A 138 -11.86 24.17 -13.00
CA ASN A 138 -13.09 24.59 -12.34
C ASN A 138 -14.22 23.55 -12.36
N ARG A 139 -14.08 22.46 -13.12
CA ARG A 139 -15.07 21.38 -13.27
C ARG A 139 -14.56 20.05 -12.71
N THR A 140 -13.27 19.89 -12.51
CA THR A 140 -12.71 18.65 -11.97
C THR A 140 -13.05 18.50 -10.48
N LYS A 141 -13.65 17.37 -10.12
CA LYS A 141 -13.95 16.96 -8.75
C LYS A 141 -12.71 16.38 -8.07
N LEU A 142 -12.08 15.39 -8.71
CA LEU A 142 -10.93 14.64 -8.20
C LEU A 142 -10.19 13.93 -9.35
N LEU A 143 -9.00 13.42 -9.05
CA LEU A 143 -8.17 12.61 -9.94
C LEU A 143 -7.85 11.27 -9.26
N ILE A 144 -8.11 10.16 -9.96
CA ILE A 144 -7.78 8.80 -9.52
C ILE A 144 -6.71 8.22 -10.45
N VAL A 145 -5.58 7.78 -9.91
CA VAL A 145 -4.65 6.90 -10.62
C VAL A 145 -4.94 5.46 -10.25
N LEU A 146 -5.21 4.65 -11.26
CA LEU A 146 -5.42 3.21 -11.11
C LEU A 146 -4.07 2.50 -11.18
N VAL A 147 -3.83 1.62 -10.21
CA VAL A 147 -2.60 0.83 -10.07
C VAL A 147 -2.92 -0.64 -9.87
N ASP A 148 -1.99 -1.52 -10.19
CA ASP A 148 -2.15 -2.97 -10.04
C ASP A 148 -0.79 -3.61 -9.73
N ASP A 149 -0.82 -4.90 -9.44
CA ASP A 149 0.35 -5.74 -9.24
C ASP A 149 1.26 -5.72 -10.48
N CYS A 150 2.57 -5.49 -10.26
CA CYS A 150 3.53 -5.33 -11.35
C CYS A 150 3.65 -6.60 -12.21
N TYR A 151 3.45 -7.79 -11.63
CA TYR A 151 3.47 -9.05 -12.34
C TYR A 151 2.22 -9.21 -13.21
N ASP A 152 1.04 -8.81 -12.70
CA ASP A 152 -0.21 -8.86 -13.48
C ASP A 152 -0.17 -7.86 -14.64
N ILE A 153 0.35 -6.65 -14.41
CA ILE A 153 0.59 -5.66 -15.48
C ILE A 153 1.55 -6.22 -16.51
N TYR A 154 2.66 -6.82 -16.07
CA TYR A 154 3.64 -7.41 -16.98
C TYR A 154 3.05 -8.56 -17.80
N LYS A 155 2.31 -9.48 -17.17
CA LYS A 155 1.62 -10.59 -17.86
C LYS A 155 0.64 -10.07 -18.92
N ARG A 156 -0.17 -9.05 -18.60
CA ARG A 156 -1.04 -8.44 -19.61
C ARG A 156 -0.22 -7.85 -20.75
N LEU A 157 0.89 -7.18 -20.44
CA LEU A 157 1.76 -6.59 -21.46
C LEU A 157 2.57 -7.62 -22.28
N LEU A 158 2.55 -8.90 -21.89
CA LEU A 158 3.11 -10.04 -22.63
C LEU A 158 2.11 -10.73 -23.57
N ASP A 159 0.83 -10.37 -23.52
CA ASP A 159 -0.17 -10.87 -24.48
C ASP A 159 0.29 -10.60 -25.92
N GLU A 160 -0.07 -11.45 -26.89
CA GLU A 160 0.38 -11.39 -28.31
C GLU A 160 0.22 -10.00 -28.92
N LYS A 161 -0.78 -9.29 -28.41
CA LYS A 161 -1.16 -7.96 -28.80
C LYS A 161 -0.70 -6.88 -27.81
N GLU A 162 0.43 -7.06 -27.16
CA GLU A 162 0.97 -6.05 -26.25
C GLU A 162 2.48 -5.88 -26.40
N MET A 163 3.05 -4.93 -25.67
CA MET A 163 4.37 -4.36 -25.94
C MET A 163 5.55 -5.34 -25.76
N PHE A 164 5.49 -6.23 -24.75
CA PHE A 164 6.64 -7.07 -24.38
C PHE A 164 6.64 -8.43 -25.06
N HIS A 165 5.54 -8.82 -25.70
CA HIS A 165 5.40 -10.15 -26.30
C HIS A 165 6.55 -10.48 -27.26
N LYS A 166 6.83 -9.60 -28.22
CA LYS A 166 7.89 -9.81 -29.21
C LYS A 166 9.29 -9.83 -28.60
N GLU A 167 9.47 -9.20 -27.44
CA GLU A 167 10.77 -9.11 -26.78
C GLU A 167 11.13 -10.36 -26.00
N VAL A 168 10.13 -11.12 -25.53
CA VAL A 168 10.29 -12.23 -24.58
C VAL A 168 9.80 -13.55 -25.15
N MET A 169 8.67 -13.55 -25.87
CA MET A 169 8.03 -14.75 -26.41
C MET A 169 8.49 -15.11 -27.82
N HIS A 170 9.45 -14.38 -28.41
CA HIS A 170 10.00 -14.70 -29.72
C HIS A 170 10.60 -16.11 -29.73
N ARG A 171 10.22 -16.94 -30.71
CA ARG A 171 10.61 -18.37 -30.79
C ARG A 171 12.13 -18.58 -30.65
N ASP A 172 12.91 -17.75 -31.34
CA ASP A 172 14.37 -17.90 -31.43
C ASP A 172 15.14 -17.26 -30.25
N LEU A 173 14.44 -16.65 -29.29
CA LEU A 173 15.10 -16.07 -28.13
C LEU A 173 15.52 -17.17 -27.14
N ASN A 174 16.80 -17.19 -26.77
CA ASN A 174 17.34 -18.08 -25.73
C ASN A 174 16.56 -17.90 -24.41
N PRO A 175 16.15 -19.00 -23.73
CA PRO A 175 15.47 -18.92 -22.43
C PRO A 175 16.18 -18.05 -21.37
N HIS A 176 17.52 -18.08 -21.31
CA HIS A 176 18.29 -17.21 -20.40
C HIS A 176 18.05 -15.73 -20.71
N ASP A 177 18.14 -15.35 -21.99
CA ASP A 177 17.89 -13.96 -22.41
C ASP A 177 16.43 -13.54 -22.17
N ALA A 178 15.49 -14.47 -22.31
CA ALA A 178 14.08 -14.23 -22.00
C ALA A 178 13.86 -13.91 -20.51
N MET A 179 14.57 -14.60 -19.61
CA MET A 179 14.56 -14.29 -18.17
C MET A 179 15.13 -12.90 -17.89
N VAL A 180 16.33 -12.62 -18.41
CA VAL A 180 17.00 -11.32 -18.19
C VAL A 180 16.11 -10.18 -18.68
N ARG A 181 15.55 -10.31 -19.89
CA ARG A 181 14.61 -9.31 -20.43
C ARG A 181 13.35 -9.17 -19.58
N SER A 182 12.82 -10.26 -19.04
CA SER A 182 11.64 -10.19 -18.17
C SER A 182 11.91 -9.41 -16.89
N ILE A 183 13.09 -9.58 -16.28
CA ILE A 183 13.50 -8.81 -15.09
C ILE A 183 13.59 -7.32 -15.42
N TRP A 184 14.23 -6.95 -16.53
CA TRP A 184 14.32 -5.55 -16.98
C TRP A 184 12.97 -4.95 -17.36
N ASN A 185 12.08 -5.74 -17.95
CA ASN A 185 10.73 -5.31 -18.29
C ASN A 185 9.89 -5.08 -17.04
N LEU A 186 10.02 -5.92 -16.00
CA LEU A 186 9.40 -5.67 -14.69
C LEU A 186 9.94 -4.38 -14.03
N LEU A 187 11.26 -4.15 -14.07
CA LEU A 187 11.85 -2.88 -13.61
C LEU A 187 11.30 -1.67 -14.38
N THR A 188 11.07 -1.83 -15.68
CA THR A 188 10.44 -0.80 -16.54
C THR A 188 8.98 -0.57 -16.15
N VAL A 189 8.21 -1.62 -15.88
CA VAL A 189 6.81 -1.53 -15.40
C VAL A 189 6.74 -0.78 -14.06
N LEU A 190 7.63 -1.11 -13.12
CA LEU A 190 7.74 -0.42 -11.84
C LEU A 190 8.06 1.07 -12.05
N SER A 191 9.06 1.38 -12.87
CA SER A 191 9.47 2.76 -13.16
C SER A 191 8.35 3.55 -13.84
N TRP A 192 7.63 2.94 -14.77
CA TRP A 192 6.47 3.55 -15.41
C TRP A 192 5.38 3.86 -14.39
N ARG A 193 5.12 2.97 -13.41
CA ARG A 193 4.08 3.19 -12.41
C ARG A 193 4.40 4.39 -11.53
N GLU A 194 5.64 4.47 -11.08
CA GLU A 194 6.16 5.58 -10.28
C GLU A 194 5.99 6.92 -11.02
N ILE A 195 6.37 6.96 -12.30
CA ILE A 195 6.24 8.16 -13.14
C ILE A 195 4.77 8.50 -13.40
N GLU A 196 3.92 7.50 -13.66
CA GLU A 196 2.46 7.68 -13.84
C GLU A 196 1.82 8.29 -12.60
N ILE A 197 2.14 7.78 -11.40
CA ILE A 197 1.66 8.30 -10.12
C ILE A 197 2.18 9.73 -9.90
N ALA A 198 3.47 9.98 -10.13
CA ALA A 198 4.08 11.29 -9.92
C ALA A 198 3.46 12.36 -10.84
N PHE A 199 3.30 12.07 -12.12
CA PHE A 199 2.61 12.97 -13.04
C PHE A 199 1.16 13.18 -12.60
N SER A 200 0.43 12.11 -12.29
CA SER A 200 -0.97 12.20 -11.86
C SER A 200 -1.15 13.05 -10.60
N ARG A 201 -0.26 12.90 -9.61
CA ARG A 201 -0.19 13.74 -8.41
C ARG A 201 0.03 15.20 -8.79
N LYS A 202 0.97 15.48 -9.69
CA LYS A 202 1.25 16.84 -10.15
C LYS A 202 0.07 17.47 -10.89
N LEU A 203 -0.64 16.68 -11.70
CA LEU A 203 -1.86 17.11 -12.38
C LEU A 203 -2.95 17.47 -11.36
N ALA A 204 -3.13 16.67 -10.31
CA ALA A 204 -4.10 16.94 -9.26
C ALA A 204 -3.79 18.22 -8.48
N GLU A 205 -2.52 18.46 -8.11
CA GLU A 205 -2.05 19.71 -7.48
C GLU A 205 -2.38 20.93 -8.34
N MET A 206 -2.06 20.85 -9.63
CA MET A 206 -2.30 21.91 -10.60
C MET A 206 -3.79 22.23 -10.78
N LEU A 207 -4.64 21.22 -10.66
CA LEU A 207 -6.09 21.36 -10.71
C LEU A 207 -6.67 21.76 -9.34
N SER A 208 -5.86 21.71 -8.27
CA SER A 208 -6.30 21.89 -6.88
C SER A 208 -7.46 20.97 -6.51
N VAL A 209 -7.34 19.69 -6.88
CA VAL A 209 -8.32 18.64 -6.59
C VAL A 209 -7.71 17.51 -5.78
N GLN A 210 -8.56 16.73 -5.12
CA GLN A 210 -8.11 15.55 -4.38
C GLN A 210 -7.51 14.52 -5.34
N PHE A 211 -6.40 13.92 -4.91
CA PHE A 211 -5.70 12.84 -5.60
C PHE A 211 -5.89 11.53 -4.84
N PHE A 212 -6.17 10.45 -5.57
CA PHE A 212 -6.25 9.10 -5.02
C PHE A 212 -5.45 8.11 -5.88
N ILE A 213 -4.71 7.23 -5.21
CA ILE A 213 -4.12 6.01 -5.74
C ILE A 213 -5.07 4.87 -5.41
N VAL A 214 -5.55 4.17 -6.43
CA VAL A 214 -6.56 3.11 -6.26
C VAL A 214 -6.05 1.82 -6.90
N PRO A 215 -5.68 0.82 -6.07
CA PRO A 215 -5.48 -0.55 -6.53
C PRO A 215 -6.73 -1.10 -7.21
N VAL A 216 -6.58 -1.71 -8.38
CA VAL A 216 -7.74 -2.25 -9.13
C VAL A 216 -8.34 -3.51 -8.52
N LYS A 217 -7.65 -4.19 -7.60
CA LYS A 217 -8.24 -5.35 -6.88
C LYS A 217 -9.17 -4.95 -5.74
N HIS A 218 -9.39 -3.65 -5.53
CA HIS A 218 -10.49 -3.18 -4.69
C HIS A 218 -11.86 -3.37 -5.35
N PRO A 219 -12.92 -3.54 -4.54
CA PRO A 219 -14.25 -3.78 -5.07
C PRO A 219 -14.83 -2.52 -5.70
N VAL A 220 -15.58 -2.68 -6.79
CA VAL A 220 -16.12 -1.57 -7.61
C VAL A 220 -16.88 -0.56 -6.77
N PHE A 221 -17.72 -1.02 -5.84
CA PHE A 221 -18.55 -0.15 -4.99
C PHE A 221 -17.70 0.85 -4.17
N MET A 222 -16.49 0.47 -3.76
CA MET A 222 -15.60 1.36 -2.99
C MET A 222 -15.15 2.55 -3.84
N ILE A 223 -14.89 2.31 -5.13
CA ILE A 223 -14.51 3.36 -6.08
C ILE A 223 -15.74 4.18 -6.45
N GLU A 224 -16.91 3.55 -6.59
CA GLU A 224 -18.17 4.26 -6.75
C GLU A 224 -18.42 5.24 -5.60
N ARG A 225 -18.12 4.87 -4.34
CA ARG A 225 -18.21 5.79 -3.20
C ARG A 225 -17.35 7.03 -3.41
N LEU A 226 -16.08 6.87 -3.78
CA LEU A 226 -15.18 8.01 -4.08
C LEU A 226 -15.73 8.91 -5.22
N VAL A 227 -16.28 8.29 -6.26
CA VAL A 227 -16.75 8.98 -7.46
C VAL A 227 -18.08 9.70 -7.22
N PHE A 228 -19.05 9.06 -6.57
CA PHE A 228 -20.43 9.52 -6.51
C PHE A 228 -20.81 10.13 -5.16
N VAL A 229 -20.18 9.72 -4.05
CA VAL A 229 -20.45 10.31 -2.72
C VAL A 229 -19.62 11.59 -2.55
N PRO A 230 -20.16 12.64 -1.90
CA PRO A 230 -19.36 13.79 -1.49
C PRO A 230 -18.22 13.39 -0.56
N LEU A 231 -16.98 13.82 -0.88
CA LEU A 231 -15.79 13.37 -0.16
C LEU A 231 -15.79 13.76 1.33
N ASP A 232 -16.46 14.85 1.70
CA ASP A 232 -16.63 15.30 3.08
C ASP A 232 -17.53 14.38 3.91
N ARG A 233 -18.38 13.59 3.26
CA ARG A 233 -19.22 12.56 3.89
C ARG A 233 -18.53 11.22 4.04
N LEU A 234 -17.37 11.03 3.41
CA LEU A 234 -16.62 9.77 3.48
C LEU A 234 -15.64 9.75 4.65
N GLN A 235 -15.58 8.61 5.34
CA GLN A 235 -14.51 8.21 6.22
C GLN A 235 -13.53 7.30 5.46
N ILE A 236 -12.27 7.74 5.31
CA ILE A 236 -11.27 7.08 4.48
C ILE A 236 -10.11 6.63 5.36
N PHE A 237 -9.94 5.31 5.48
CA PHE A 237 -8.92 4.66 6.29
C PHE A 237 -7.97 3.83 5.45
N TYR A 238 -6.77 3.61 5.99
CA TYR A 238 -5.81 2.61 5.51
C TYR A 238 -5.75 1.44 6.50
N LEU A 239 -5.78 0.21 6.01
CA LEU A 239 -5.75 -1.02 6.82
C LEU A 239 -4.33 -1.60 6.87
N ALA A 240 -3.55 -1.15 7.84
CA ALA A 240 -2.21 -1.64 8.14
C ALA A 240 -2.25 -3.04 8.76
N HIS A 241 -1.46 -3.99 8.28
CA HIS A 241 -1.41 -5.36 8.82
C HIS A 241 -0.11 -6.09 8.45
N PRO A 242 0.34 -7.09 9.24
CA PRO A 242 1.51 -7.90 8.88
C PRO A 242 1.28 -8.76 7.65
N ILE A 243 2.04 -8.54 6.57
CA ILE A 243 2.01 -9.39 5.36
C ILE A 243 3.18 -10.39 5.36
N THR A 244 4.42 -9.90 5.31
CA THR A 244 5.63 -10.73 5.15
C THR A 244 5.83 -11.72 6.31
N SER A 245 5.63 -11.30 7.55
CA SER A 245 5.82 -12.17 8.73
C SER A 245 4.79 -13.28 8.79
N VAL A 246 3.53 -12.96 8.49
CA VAL A 246 2.44 -13.94 8.37
C VAL A 246 2.73 -14.91 7.23
N ARG A 247 3.09 -14.43 6.02
CA ARG A 247 3.36 -15.32 4.87
C ARG A 247 4.46 -16.34 5.15
N ARG A 248 5.57 -15.93 5.79
CA ARG A 248 6.69 -16.83 6.13
C ARG A 248 6.30 -17.95 7.14
N ARG A 249 5.21 -17.79 7.89
CA ARG A 249 4.81 -18.72 8.98
C ARG A 249 3.53 -19.49 8.69
N THR A 250 2.58 -18.90 7.98
CA THR A 250 1.22 -19.42 7.83
C THR A 250 1.16 -20.66 6.95
N TYR A 251 2.10 -20.83 6.01
CA TYR A 251 2.24 -22.07 5.23
C TYR A 251 2.44 -23.31 6.11
N ALA A 252 2.90 -23.15 7.36
CA ALA A 252 3.06 -24.24 8.31
C ALA A 252 1.85 -24.46 9.25
N ARG A 253 0.91 -23.51 9.38
CA ARG A 253 -0.09 -23.48 10.47
C ARG A 253 -1.56 -23.20 10.06
N GLY A 254 -1.84 -23.04 8.76
CA GLY A 254 -3.21 -22.89 8.23
C GLY A 254 -3.67 -21.43 8.07
N MET A 255 -4.54 -21.17 7.08
CA MET A 255 -4.87 -19.84 6.52
C MET A 255 -5.78 -18.93 7.38
N ARG A 256 -5.69 -18.99 8.71
CA ARG A 256 -6.65 -18.27 9.58
C ARG A 256 -6.49 -16.75 9.55
N PHE A 257 -5.26 -16.22 9.43
CA PHE A 257 -5.04 -14.78 9.47
C PHE A 257 -5.65 -14.02 8.28
N PRO A 258 -5.38 -14.39 7.01
CA PRO A 258 -5.99 -13.70 5.87
C PRO A 258 -7.52 -13.79 5.91
N TYR A 259 -8.09 -14.92 6.35
CA TYR A 259 -9.53 -15.06 6.52
C TYR A 259 -10.12 -14.05 7.53
N ASP A 260 -9.52 -13.94 8.72
CA ASP A 260 -10.00 -13.01 9.76
C ASP A 260 -9.87 -11.54 9.31
N LEU A 261 -8.80 -11.20 8.58
CA LEU A 261 -8.58 -9.87 8.00
C LEU A 261 -9.63 -9.55 6.92
N ASN A 262 -9.88 -10.50 6.03
CA ASN A 262 -10.81 -10.35 4.92
C ASN A 262 -12.24 -10.18 5.43
N ALA A 263 -12.67 -11.04 6.36
CA ALA A 263 -13.98 -10.93 7.00
C ALA A 263 -14.17 -9.59 7.73
N PHE A 264 -13.11 -9.06 8.35
CA PHE A 264 -13.14 -7.73 8.95
C PHE A 264 -13.33 -6.62 7.91
N ALA A 265 -12.53 -6.64 6.83
CA ALA A 265 -12.60 -5.64 5.77
C ALA A 265 -13.95 -5.64 5.04
N GLU A 266 -14.45 -6.82 4.68
CA GLU A 266 -15.77 -7.00 4.06
C GLU A 266 -16.87 -6.42 4.93
N ARG A 267 -16.90 -6.81 6.21
CA ARG A 267 -17.91 -6.35 7.15
C ARG A 267 -17.91 -4.83 7.29
N MET A 268 -16.73 -4.22 7.43
CA MET A 268 -16.63 -2.77 7.52
C MET A 268 -17.16 -2.04 6.29
N LEU A 269 -16.94 -2.61 5.10
CA LEU A 269 -17.37 -2.00 3.86
C LEU A 269 -18.87 -2.23 3.59
N GLN A 270 -19.43 -3.36 4.00
CA GLN A 270 -20.85 -3.69 3.78
C GLN A 270 -21.79 -2.94 4.73
N GLU A 271 -21.37 -2.68 5.97
CA GLU A 271 -22.25 -2.12 6.99
C GLU A 271 -22.39 -0.57 6.92
N ASP A 272 -21.50 0.16 6.23
CA ASP A 272 -21.60 1.61 6.05
C ASP A 272 -21.09 2.14 4.70
N ASP A 273 -21.98 2.80 3.95
CA ASP A 273 -21.70 3.45 2.67
C ASP A 273 -20.82 4.70 2.75
N SER A 274 -20.58 5.20 3.95
CA SER A 274 -19.69 6.31 4.22
C SER A 274 -18.23 5.89 4.38
N VAL A 275 -17.94 4.60 4.49
CA VAL A 275 -16.58 4.11 4.75
C VAL A 275 -15.87 3.67 3.46
N VAL A 276 -14.60 4.04 3.34
CA VAL A 276 -13.65 3.58 2.32
C VAL A 276 -12.39 3.09 3.04
N ILE A 277 -11.92 1.90 2.69
CA ILE A 277 -10.73 1.29 3.30
C ILE A 277 -9.76 0.88 2.21
N PHE A 278 -8.57 1.46 2.21
CA PHE A 278 -7.47 1.01 1.37
C PHE A 278 -6.73 -0.13 2.06
N ILE A 279 -6.51 -1.21 1.32
CA ILE A 279 -5.95 -2.47 1.83
C ILE A 279 -4.69 -2.75 0.99
N PRO A 280 -3.50 -2.84 1.61
CA PRO A 280 -2.24 -2.89 0.89
C PRO A 280 -2.00 -4.16 0.07
N ASP A 281 -2.66 -5.28 0.42
CA ASP A 281 -2.57 -6.58 -0.27
C ASP A 281 -3.22 -6.58 -1.67
N THR A 282 -4.03 -5.57 -1.99
CA THR A 282 -4.68 -5.43 -3.31
C THR A 282 -3.71 -5.04 -4.45
N ILE A 283 -2.42 -4.89 -4.15
CA ILE A 283 -1.36 -4.55 -5.10
C ILE A 283 -0.01 -5.00 -4.54
N ASP A 284 0.95 -5.33 -5.40
CA ASP A 284 2.37 -5.62 -5.12
C ASP A 284 2.70 -6.17 -3.71
N GLU A 285 2.99 -7.46 -3.66
CA GLU A 285 3.68 -8.06 -2.53
C GLU A 285 5.13 -8.39 -2.90
N LEU A 286 6.06 -8.32 -1.94
CA LEU A 286 7.42 -8.83 -2.15
C LEU A 286 7.39 -10.36 -2.16
N ARG A 287 7.12 -10.97 -3.31
CA ARG A 287 6.95 -12.43 -3.45
C ARG A 287 8.23 -13.17 -3.85
N ILE A 288 9.31 -12.43 -4.10
CA ILE A 288 10.62 -12.96 -4.43
C ILE A 288 11.29 -13.43 -3.13
N GLU A 289 11.71 -14.69 -3.11
CA GLU A 289 12.37 -15.30 -1.95
C GLU A 289 13.88 -15.37 -2.15
N CYS A 290 14.60 -15.36 -1.03
CA CYS A 290 16.05 -15.51 -0.95
C CYS A 290 16.35 -16.81 -0.21
N GLU A 291 17.09 -17.69 -0.85
CA GLU A 291 17.59 -18.96 -0.30
C GLU A 291 18.55 -18.71 0.87
N GLN A 292 18.83 -19.75 1.66
CA GLN A 292 19.72 -19.65 2.83
C GLN A 292 21.17 -19.27 2.46
N ASP A 293 21.59 -19.61 1.25
CA ASP A 293 22.89 -19.26 0.67
C ASP A 293 22.95 -17.84 0.10
N GLY A 294 21.85 -17.07 0.21
CA GLY A 294 21.75 -15.67 -0.22
C GLY A 294 21.35 -15.48 -1.69
N TYR A 295 20.99 -16.55 -2.41
CA TYR A 295 20.57 -16.44 -3.80
C TYR A 295 19.05 -16.24 -3.92
N TYR A 296 18.63 -15.34 -4.80
CA TYR A 296 17.23 -15.15 -5.11
C TYR A 296 16.72 -16.17 -6.13
N THR A 297 15.54 -16.71 -5.89
CA THR A 297 14.89 -17.66 -6.80
C THR A 297 14.09 -16.93 -7.90
N PRO A 298 14.13 -17.38 -9.16
CA PRO A 298 13.30 -16.86 -10.26
C PRO A 298 11.85 -17.39 -10.19
N GLU A 299 11.30 -17.49 -8.98
CA GLU A 299 9.96 -17.96 -8.69
C GLU A 299 9.28 -16.97 -7.76
N LEU A 300 7.95 -16.87 -7.91
CA LEU A 300 7.14 -16.05 -7.02
C LEU A 300 6.46 -16.98 -6.03
N SER A 301 6.69 -16.75 -4.74
CA SER A 301 5.89 -17.37 -3.67
C SER A 301 4.40 -17.06 -3.88
N GLN A 302 3.49 -17.87 -3.33
CA GLN A 302 2.05 -17.58 -3.46
C GLN A 302 1.69 -16.29 -2.69
N GLY A 303 0.90 -15.43 -3.36
CA GLY A 303 0.37 -14.19 -2.77
C GLY A 303 -0.86 -14.45 -1.92
N TRP A 304 -1.38 -13.42 -1.26
CA TRP A 304 -2.60 -13.55 -0.47
C TRP A 304 -3.84 -13.52 -1.34
N ASP A 305 -4.84 -14.31 -0.95
CA ASP A 305 -6.17 -14.17 -1.52
C ASP A 305 -6.79 -12.89 -0.95
N PRO A 306 -7.13 -11.91 -1.80
CA PRO A 306 -7.67 -10.64 -1.34
C PRO A 306 -9.10 -10.83 -0.78
N PRO A 307 -9.64 -9.83 -0.06
CA PRO A 307 -10.91 -9.99 0.66
C PRO A 307 -12.15 -10.23 -0.15
N PHE A 308 -12.14 -9.92 -1.44
CA PHE A 308 -13.36 -9.88 -2.26
C PHE A 308 -13.24 -10.88 -3.39
N ASP A 309 -14.37 -11.34 -3.90
CA ASP A 309 -14.38 -12.16 -5.11
C ASP A 309 -13.89 -11.35 -6.33
N GLU A 310 -13.19 -12.02 -7.26
CA GLU A 310 -12.71 -11.40 -8.51
C GLU A 310 -13.82 -10.68 -9.29
N SER A 311 -15.07 -11.18 -9.16
CA SER A 311 -16.24 -10.60 -9.82
C SER A 311 -16.57 -9.19 -9.31
N GLU A 312 -16.20 -8.88 -8.07
CA GLU A 312 -16.44 -7.60 -7.43
C GLU A 312 -15.33 -6.58 -7.70
N TRP A 313 -14.13 -7.03 -8.07
CA TRP A 313 -12.99 -6.14 -8.25
C TRP A 313 -13.19 -5.19 -9.42
N LEU A 314 -12.54 -4.02 -9.35
CA LEU A 314 -12.35 -3.15 -10.52
C LEU A 314 -11.44 -3.81 -11.59
N PHE A 315 -10.62 -4.78 -11.16
CA PHE A 315 -9.64 -5.54 -11.90
C PHE A 315 -10.20 -6.17 -13.18
N VAL A 316 -9.31 -6.30 -14.16
CA VAL A 316 -9.58 -7.03 -15.40
C VAL A 316 -8.78 -8.33 -15.36
N SER A 317 -9.48 -9.45 -15.37
CA SER A 317 -8.86 -10.78 -15.37
C SER A 317 -7.81 -10.93 -16.46
N LEU A 318 -6.75 -11.66 -16.12
CA LEU A 318 -5.70 -11.99 -17.07
C LEU A 318 -6.27 -12.84 -18.22
N PRO A 319 -5.82 -12.62 -19.47
CA PRO A 319 -6.07 -13.57 -20.54
C PRO A 319 -5.58 -14.97 -20.15
N GLN A 320 -6.31 -16.00 -20.56
CA GLN A 320 -6.01 -17.39 -20.20
C GLN A 320 -4.60 -17.81 -20.68
N GLU A 321 -4.17 -17.23 -21.80
CA GLU A 321 -2.89 -17.47 -22.46
C GLU A 321 -1.70 -17.05 -21.60
N VAL A 322 -1.86 -16.03 -20.75
CA VAL A 322 -0.78 -15.47 -19.92
C VAL A 322 -0.95 -15.78 -18.43
N MET A 323 -2.07 -16.38 -18.02
CA MET A 323 -2.38 -16.69 -16.62
C MET A 323 -1.29 -17.56 -15.98
N ASN A 324 -0.86 -18.62 -16.69
CA ASN A 324 0.13 -19.60 -16.24
C ASN A 324 1.58 -19.20 -16.53
N LEU A 325 1.82 -18.05 -17.18
CA LEU A 325 3.17 -17.61 -17.51
C LEU A 325 3.91 -17.23 -16.23
N LYS A 326 5.15 -17.72 -16.06
CA LYS A 326 6.02 -17.38 -14.92
C LYS A 326 6.76 -16.08 -15.22
N PRO A 327 6.46 -14.95 -14.54
CA PRO A 327 7.05 -13.64 -14.86
C PRO A 327 8.58 -13.61 -14.79
N LEU A 328 9.17 -14.36 -13.87
CA LEU A 328 10.61 -14.41 -13.66
C LEU A 328 11.30 -15.53 -14.44
N ASN A 329 10.56 -16.48 -15.01
CA ASN A 329 11.09 -17.58 -15.81
C ASN A 329 10.14 -17.98 -16.95
N PRO A 330 9.90 -17.09 -17.94
CA PRO A 330 8.84 -17.25 -18.94
C PRO A 330 9.04 -18.41 -19.92
N LYS A 331 10.25 -18.98 -19.98
CA LYS A 331 10.62 -20.09 -20.87
C LYS A 331 11.26 -21.27 -20.13
N ASP A 332 11.01 -21.38 -18.82
CA ASP A 332 11.46 -22.49 -17.98
C ASP A 332 12.97 -22.83 -18.12
N PHE A 333 13.83 -21.81 -18.11
CA PHE A 333 15.29 -22.00 -18.14
C PHE A 333 15.77 -22.72 -16.86
N PRO A 334 16.60 -23.78 -16.99
CA PRO A 334 17.12 -24.54 -15.85
C PRO A 334 18.29 -23.81 -15.17
N TYR A 335 18.02 -22.68 -14.53
CA TYR A 335 19.06 -21.81 -13.94
C TYR A 335 19.97 -22.48 -12.89
N GLN A 336 19.53 -23.59 -12.29
CA GLN A 336 20.29 -24.32 -11.27
C GLN A 336 21.46 -25.14 -11.85
N SER A 337 21.50 -25.41 -13.16
CA SER A 337 22.56 -26.23 -13.75
C SER A 337 23.85 -25.45 -14.08
N ASP A 338 23.83 -24.13 -13.94
CA ASP A 338 24.92 -23.23 -14.30
C ASP A 338 25.13 -22.21 -13.17
N GLU A 339 26.22 -22.34 -12.43
CA GLU A 339 26.54 -21.47 -11.28
C GLU A 339 26.75 -20.00 -11.67
N GLU A 340 27.32 -19.75 -12.86
CA GLU A 340 27.52 -18.38 -13.33
C GLU A 340 26.17 -17.73 -13.69
N ALA A 341 25.29 -18.49 -14.35
CA ALA A 341 23.92 -18.06 -14.62
C ALA A 341 23.11 -17.88 -13.33
N LYS A 342 23.17 -18.83 -12.38
CA LYS A 342 22.50 -18.74 -11.06
C LYS A 342 22.90 -17.44 -10.37
N ARG A 343 24.20 -17.14 -10.29
CA ARG A 343 24.71 -15.93 -9.66
C ARG A 343 24.27 -14.65 -10.37
N THR A 344 24.36 -14.61 -11.70
CA THR A 344 24.01 -13.43 -12.48
C THR A 344 22.51 -13.12 -12.40
N LEU A 345 21.67 -14.15 -12.54
CA LEU A 345 20.22 -14.02 -12.43
C LEU A 345 19.79 -13.64 -11.01
N SER A 346 20.37 -14.29 -9.99
CA SER A 346 20.12 -13.94 -8.58
C SER A 346 20.41 -12.47 -8.29
N TYR A 347 21.53 -11.93 -8.79
CA TYR A 347 21.85 -10.51 -8.62
C TYR A 347 20.81 -9.60 -9.28
N ALA A 348 20.42 -9.91 -10.53
CA ALA A 348 19.40 -9.13 -11.24
C ALA A 348 18.03 -9.18 -10.56
N ILE A 349 17.64 -10.35 -10.05
CA ILE A 349 16.40 -10.55 -9.28
C ILE A 349 16.48 -9.79 -7.94
N GLY A 350 17.65 -9.75 -7.29
CA GLY A 350 17.86 -8.96 -6.08
C GLY A 350 17.63 -7.46 -6.31
N ILE A 351 18.08 -6.91 -7.45
CA ILE A 351 17.79 -5.51 -7.82
C ILE A 351 16.28 -5.30 -7.98
N LEU A 352 15.59 -6.23 -8.65
CA LEU A 352 14.14 -6.16 -8.80
C LEU A 352 13.42 -6.24 -7.44
N ALA A 353 13.82 -7.15 -6.56
CA ALA A 353 13.26 -7.30 -5.22
C ALA A 353 13.41 -6.01 -4.40
N GLN A 354 14.61 -5.39 -4.43
CA GLN A 354 14.84 -4.11 -3.76
C GLN A 354 13.96 -2.99 -4.33
N LYS A 355 13.79 -2.92 -5.66
CA LYS A 355 12.91 -1.92 -6.28
C LYS A 355 11.45 -2.14 -5.90
N ILE A 356 10.98 -3.39 -5.80
CA ILE A 356 9.64 -3.73 -5.34
C ILE A 356 9.44 -3.28 -3.88
N GLU A 357 10.38 -3.58 -2.98
CA GLU A 357 10.30 -3.17 -1.57
C GLU A 357 10.23 -1.64 -1.40
N GLN A 358 11.02 -0.90 -2.19
CA GLN A 358 10.96 0.56 -2.23
C GLN A 358 9.59 1.06 -2.70
N GLN A 359 9.01 0.43 -3.72
CA GLN A 359 7.71 0.84 -4.24
C GLN A 359 6.55 0.44 -3.33
N ILE A 360 6.64 -0.69 -2.62
CA ILE A 360 5.71 -1.08 -1.55
C ILE A 360 5.66 0.03 -0.49
N THR A 361 6.82 0.44 0.03
CA THR A 361 6.90 1.50 1.05
C THR A 361 6.33 2.82 0.55
N SER A 362 6.74 3.26 -0.65
CA SER A 362 6.27 4.52 -1.25
C SER A 362 4.76 4.49 -1.51
N ARG A 363 4.23 3.37 -2.00
CA ARG A 363 2.79 3.14 -2.20
C ARG A 363 2.05 3.22 -0.87
N ASP A 364 2.47 2.47 0.14
CA ASP A 364 1.77 2.39 1.42
C ASP A 364 1.69 3.76 2.08
N TYR A 365 2.77 4.54 2.03
CA TYR A 365 2.76 5.93 2.47
C TYR A 365 1.79 6.79 1.66
N GLY A 366 1.74 6.64 0.33
CA GLY A 366 0.74 7.32 -0.50
C GLY A 366 -0.71 6.95 -0.17
N LEU A 367 -0.98 5.68 0.18
CA LEU A 367 -2.30 5.21 0.61
C LEU A 367 -2.66 5.75 2.02
N ILE A 368 -1.69 5.92 2.90
CA ILE A 368 -1.88 6.56 4.21
C ILE A 368 -2.14 8.06 4.02
N GLU A 369 -1.38 8.76 3.18
CA GLU A 369 -1.55 10.19 2.87
C GLU A 369 -3.00 10.51 2.47
N GLN A 370 -3.58 9.73 1.55
CA GLN A 370 -4.97 9.92 1.09
C GLN A 370 -6.04 9.47 2.10
N SER A 371 -5.67 8.63 3.07
CA SER A 371 -6.55 8.15 4.13
C SER A 371 -6.69 9.19 5.24
N LYS A 372 -7.40 10.28 4.92
CA LYS A 372 -7.55 11.47 5.77
C LYS A 372 -8.06 11.20 7.19
N ASN A 373 -8.77 10.10 7.42
CA ASN A 373 -9.29 9.73 8.74
C ASN A 373 -8.28 8.93 9.57
N GLY A 374 -7.17 8.51 8.96
CA GLY A 374 -6.06 7.83 9.60
C GLY A 374 -5.98 6.36 9.23
N ILE A 375 -5.53 5.53 10.18
CA ILE A 375 -5.23 4.12 9.93
C ILE A 375 -5.93 3.19 10.92
N ILE A 376 -6.15 1.96 10.47
CA ILE A 376 -6.55 0.82 11.29
C ILE A 376 -5.41 -0.18 11.23
N VAL A 377 -4.79 -0.48 12.36
CA VAL A 377 -3.68 -1.42 12.51
C VAL A 377 -4.24 -2.74 13.01
N PHE A 378 -4.34 -3.72 12.12
CA PHE A 378 -4.91 -5.03 12.39
C PHE A 378 -3.82 -6.04 12.76
N GLN A 379 -3.91 -6.54 14.00
CA GLN A 379 -3.05 -7.55 14.61
C GLN A 379 -1.55 -7.28 14.40
N PRO A 380 -1.03 -6.11 14.81
CA PRO A 380 0.38 -5.76 14.64
C PRO A 380 1.34 -6.71 15.38
N TYR A 381 0.86 -7.49 16.36
CA TYR A 381 1.65 -8.39 17.20
C TYR A 381 1.41 -9.87 16.91
N TRP A 382 1.12 -10.23 15.66
CA TRP A 382 0.79 -11.60 15.25
C TRP A 382 1.76 -12.66 15.79
N GLU A 383 1.22 -13.66 16.49
CA GLU A 383 1.98 -14.72 17.17
C GLU A 383 3.06 -14.22 18.15
N GLY A 384 2.91 -13.00 18.67
CA GLY A 384 3.86 -12.39 19.60
C GLY A 384 5.03 -11.66 18.93
N ASP A 385 5.01 -11.50 17.61
CA ASP A 385 6.01 -10.73 16.89
C ASP A 385 5.43 -9.44 16.34
N VAL A 386 6.19 -8.36 16.49
CA VAL A 386 5.79 -7.06 15.97
C VAL A 386 6.01 -6.98 14.46
N SER A 387 5.00 -6.52 13.75
CA SER A 387 5.07 -6.19 12.33
C SER A 387 5.87 -4.92 12.11
N GLY A 388 7.11 -5.05 11.64
CA GLY A 388 7.93 -3.88 11.28
C GLY A 388 7.29 -3.02 10.19
N GLY A 389 6.52 -3.61 9.27
CA GLY A 389 5.75 -2.87 8.24
C GLY A 389 4.64 -2.03 8.86
N ALA A 390 3.74 -2.68 9.60
CA ALA A 390 2.59 -2.00 10.22
C ALA A 390 3.01 -0.95 11.25
N LEU A 391 4.14 -1.15 11.95
CA LEU A 391 4.70 -0.16 12.86
C LEU A 391 5.18 1.09 12.11
N ARG A 392 5.94 0.93 11.01
CA ARG A 392 6.38 2.07 10.18
C ARG A 392 5.19 2.84 9.59
N GLU A 393 4.14 2.14 9.19
CA GLU A 393 2.90 2.74 8.71
C GLU A 393 2.21 3.56 9.82
N ALA A 394 2.20 3.05 11.05
CA ALA A 394 1.69 3.77 12.22
C ALA A 394 2.51 5.00 12.61
N GLU A 395 3.83 4.89 12.58
CA GLU A 395 4.76 6.01 12.78
C GLU A 395 4.58 7.09 11.71
N TYR A 396 4.45 6.69 10.45
CA TYR A 396 4.21 7.61 9.34
C TYR A 396 2.87 8.35 9.49
N ASN A 397 1.79 7.65 9.87
CA ASN A 397 0.51 8.29 10.15
C ASN A 397 0.60 9.30 11.30
N SER A 398 1.42 9.02 12.32
CA SER A 398 1.67 9.94 13.45
C SER A 398 2.42 11.19 12.97
N THR A 399 3.44 11.01 12.13
CA THR A 399 4.15 12.13 11.47
C THR A 399 3.17 13.05 10.72
N LEU A 400 2.23 12.49 9.93
CA LEU A 400 1.23 13.29 9.21
C LEU A 400 0.26 14.04 10.13
N ARG A 401 -0.09 13.45 11.28
CA ARG A 401 -0.98 14.06 12.28
C ARG A 401 -0.29 15.25 12.98
N ASP A 402 0.99 15.09 13.29
CA ASP A 402 1.77 16.04 14.08
C ASP A 402 2.38 17.17 13.21
N ASP A 403 2.34 17.02 11.88
CA ASP A 403 2.75 18.03 10.91
C ASP A 403 1.85 19.28 10.96
N ARG A 404 2.46 20.40 11.37
CA ARG A 404 1.78 21.70 11.53
C ARG A 404 1.36 22.33 10.21
N GLU A 405 2.06 22.05 9.11
CA GLU A 405 1.73 22.60 7.79
C GLU A 405 0.53 21.89 7.18
N LEU A 406 0.43 20.57 7.38
CA LEU A 406 -0.66 19.75 6.87
C LEU A 406 -1.99 19.97 7.61
N LYS A 407 -1.96 20.42 8.87
CA LYS A 407 -3.15 20.66 9.71
C LYS A 407 -4.09 19.45 9.81
N GLN A 408 -3.55 18.23 9.74
CA GLN A 408 -4.31 16.98 9.77
C GLN A 408 -4.43 16.42 11.19
N THR A 409 -4.74 17.27 12.17
CA THR A 409 -4.80 16.87 13.60
C THR A 409 -5.88 15.85 13.92
N ASN A 410 -6.84 15.65 13.02
CA ASN A 410 -7.98 14.73 13.21
C ASN A 410 -7.70 13.29 12.74
N ARG A 411 -6.48 12.97 12.31
CA ARG A 411 -6.11 11.60 11.91
C ARG A 411 -6.13 10.69 13.12
N LYS A 412 -6.81 9.55 12.98
CA LYS A 412 -6.97 8.55 14.03
C LYS A 412 -6.04 7.37 13.81
N MET A 413 -5.74 6.64 14.88
CA MET A 413 -5.07 5.36 14.82
C MET A 413 -5.88 4.39 15.67
N TYR A 414 -6.44 3.37 15.03
CA TYR A 414 -7.14 2.29 15.72
C TYR A 414 -6.25 1.06 15.69
N VAL A 415 -5.98 0.46 16.84
CA VAL A 415 -5.22 -0.79 16.93
C VAL A 415 -6.20 -1.90 17.31
N LEU A 416 -6.30 -2.92 16.46
CA LEU A 416 -7.17 -4.07 16.65
C LEU A 416 -6.28 -5.29 16.89
N GLU A 417 -6.26 -5.82 18.11
CA GLU A 417 -5.37 -6.92 18.47
C GLU A 417 -6.11 -8.02 19.24
N LYS A 418 -5.71 -9.28 18.99
CA LYS A 418 -6.13 -10.42 19.80
C LYS A 418 -5.34 -10.41 21.10
N LEU A 419 -6.04 -10.58 22.21
CA LEU A 419 -5.45 -10.53 23.55
C LEU A 419 -4.30 -11.53 23.71
N GLU A 420 -4.46 -12.72 23.12
CA GLU A 420 -3.43 -13.75 23.06
C GLU A 420 -2.12 -13.28 22.40
N ASN A 421 -2.21 -12.60 21.26
CA ASN A 421 -1.05 -12.08 20.54
C ASN A 421 -0.33 -11.01 21.36
N LEU A 422 -1.07 -10.12 22.01
CA LEU A 422 -0.50 -9.09 22.87
C LEU A 422 0.24 -9.70 24.09
N GLY A 423 -0.34 -10.73 24.70
CA GLY A 423 0.31 -11.48 25.79
C GLY A 423 1.60 -12.14 25.32
N LYS A 424 1.55 -12.85 24.18
CA LYS A 424 2.73 -13.45 23.54
C LYS A 424 3.80 -12.41 23.21
N TYR A 425 3.41 -11.24 22.71
CA TYR A 425 4.34 -10.17 22.40
C TYR A 425 5.05 -9.65 23.64
N ARG A 426 4.33 -9.42 24.75
CA ARG A 426 4.94 -9.00 26.02
C ARG A 426 5.92 -10.04 26.54
N ILE A 427 5.59 -11.32 26.46
CA ILE A 427 6.51 -12.42 26.76
C ILE A 427 7.76 -12.32 25.86
N SER A 428 7.57 -12.23 24.55
CA SER A 428 8.67 -12.10 23.57
C SER A 428 9.56 -10.89 23.82
N GLN A 429 9.01 -9.75 24.26
CA GLN A 429 9.79 -8.55 24.59
C GLN A 429 10.71 -8.80 25.80
N ILE A 430 10.20 -9.42 26.88
CA ILE A 430 11.03 -9.75 28.04
C ILE A 430 12.19 -10.66 27.64
N PHE A 431 11.91 -11.72 26.90
CA PHE A 431 12.96 -12.63 26.45
C PHE A 431 13.90 -11.99 25.43
N GLY A 432 13.39 -11.12 24.56
CA GLY A 432 14.22 -10.37 23.61
C GLY A 432 15.21 -9.43 24.30
N GLN A 433 14.81 -8.78 25.41
CA GLN A 433 15.71 -7.97 26.23
C GLN A 433 16.78 -8.82 26.92
N LEU A 434 16.42 -10.01 27.42
CA LEU A 434 17.39 -10.97 27.97
C LEU A 434 18.38 -11.43 26.90
N GLU A 435 17.88 -11.81 25.73
CA GLU A 435 18.67 -12.27 24.58
C GLU A 435 19.53 -11.16 23.96
N GLY A 436 19.12 -9.89 24.04
CA GLY A 436 19.84 -8.75 23.47
C GLY A 436 20.86 -8.09 24.40
N SER A 437 20.78 -8.36 25.71
CA SER A 437 21.69 -7.79 26.70
C SER A 437 23.06 -8.50 26.73
N ALA A 438 24.03 -7.95 27.46
CA ALA A 438 25.34 -8.57 27.76
C ALA A 438 25.23 -10.03 28.30
N LEU A 439 24.03 -10.42 28.75
CA LEU A 439 23.68 -11.79 29.10
C LEU A 439 23.94 -12.79 27.96
N ARG A 440 23.76 -12.43 26.68
CA ARG A 440 23.98 -13.38 25.57
C ARG A 440 25.43 -13.84 25.46
N GLU A 441 26.38 -12.96 25.74
CA GLU A 441 27.81 -13.27 25.76
C GLU A 441 28.19 -14.03 27.03
N ALA A 442 27.50 -13.77 28.15
CA ALA A 442 27.74 -14.42 29.44
C ALA A 442 27.11 -15.83 29.55
N LEU A 443 26.11 -16.15 28.74
CA LEU A 443 25.44 -17.45 28.77
C LEU A 443 26.22 -18.52 27.99
N SER A 444 26.40 -19.67 28.63
CA SER A 444 26.76 -20.91 27.93
C SER A 444 25.68 -21.30 26.92
N ASP A 445 26.02 -22.15 25.95
CA ASP A 445 25.04 -22.62 24.97
C ASP A 445 23.88 -23.39 25.63
N GLU A 446 24.16 -24.15 26.69
CA GLU A 446 23.13 -24.77 27.55
C GLU A 446 22.22 -23.73 28.21
N GLY A 447 22.78 -22.62 28.71
CA GLY A 447 22.00 -21.52 29.28
C GLY A 447 21.08 -20.86 28.26
N LYS A 448 21.55 -20.67 27.01
CA LYS A 448 20.75 -20.16 25.90
C LYS A 448 19.61 -21.13 25.55
N GLU A 449 19.89 -22.42 25.50
CA GLU A 449 18.89 -23.46 25.22
C GLU A 449 17.82 -23.52 26.32
N ARG A 450 18.22 -23.46 27.59
CA ARG A 450 17.27 -23.42 28.73
C ARG A 450 16.40 -22.15 28.70
N LEU A 451 16.98 -21.00 28.39
CA LEU A 451 16.23 -19.75 28.26
C LEU A 451 15.23 -19.81 27.09
N HIS A 452 15.66 -20.37 25.96
CA HIS A 452 14.79 -20.60 24.80
C HIS A 452 13.65 -21.58 25.11
N GLY A 453 13.94 -22.65 25.85
CA GLY A 453 12.95 -23.60 26.35
C GLY A 453 11.90 -22.94 27.24
N LEU A 454 12.33 -22.10 28.20
CA LEU A 454 11.42 -21.36 29.07
C LEU A 454 10.55 -20.36 28.28
N LYS A 455 11.13 -19.64 27.31
CA LYS A 455 10.38 -18.75 26.41
C LYS A 455 9.26 -19.52 25.69
N LYS A 456 9.60 -20.68 25.12
CA LYS A 456 8.65 -21.54 24.42
C LYS A 456 7.53 -22.01 25.35
N GLU A 457 7.88 -22.47 26.55
CA GLU A 457 6.91 -22.88 27.57
C GLU A 457 5.93 -21.75 27.90
N TRP A 458 6.43 -20.52 28.10
CA TRP A 458 5.57 -19.37 28.39
C TRP A 458 4.67 -18.98 27.23
N LEU A 459 5.18 -19.03 25.98
CA LEU A 459 4.40 -18.74 24.78
C LEU A 459 3.31 -19.79 24.49
N GLU A 460 3.51 -21.03 24.93
CA GLU A 460 2.56 -22.15 24.78
C GLU A 460 1.56 -22.22 25.96
N SER A 461 1.89 -21.63 27.11
CA SER A 461 1.01 -21.60 28.29
C SER A 461 -0.09 -20.55 28.14
N LYS A 462 -1.34 -21.03 27.94
CA LYS A 462 -2.53 -20.17 27.88
C LYS A 462 -2.66 -19.27 29.12
N GLU A 463 -2.43 -19.81 30.31
CA GLU A 463 -2.50 -19.07 31.57
C GLU A 463 -1.45 -17.95 31.62
N ARG A 464 -0.20 -18.24 31.22
CA ARG A 464 0.84 -17.21 31.17
C ARG A 464 0.51 -16.13 30.17
N VAL A 465 0.14 -16.50 28.95
CA VAL A 465 -0.24 -15.54 27.91
C VAL A 465 -1.37 -14.63 28.40
N GLU A 466 -2.38 -15.18 29.07
CA GLU A 466 -3.49 -14.43 29.68
C GLU A 466 -3.00 -13.49 30.79
N GLN A 467 -2.19 -13.97 31.74
CA GLN A 467 -1.58 -13.13 32.79
C GLN A 467 -0.80 -11.95 32.19
N PHE A 468 0.02 -12.21 31.18
CA PHE A 468 0.83 -11.21 30.49
C PHE A 468 -0.02 -10.17 29.77
N PHE A 469 -1.08 -10.62 29.11
CA PHE A 469 -2.02 -9.75 28.43
C PHE A 469 -2.81 -8.88 29.42
N GLU A 470 -3.36 -9.46 30.49
CA GLU A 470 -4.15 -8.74 31.50
C GLU A 470 -3.29 -7.83 32.40
N GLY A 471 -1.97 -7.94 32.31
CA GLY A 471 -1.05 -7.23 33.21
C GLY A 471 -1.07 -7.78 34.63
N LYS A 472 -1.53 -9.02 34.84
CA LYS A 472 -1.58 -9.72 36.13
C LYS A 472 -0.32 -10.54 36.38
N TRP A 473 0.84 -9.99 36.06
CA TRP A 473 2.13 -10.63 36.28
C TRP A 473 2.97 -9.80 37.26
N SER A 474 3.85 -10.46 38.00
CA SER A 474 4.70 -9.84 39.00
C SER A 474 6.16 -9.89 38.57
N ALA A 475 6.83 -8.72 38.54
CA ALA A 475 8.25 -8.63 38.26
C ALA A 475 9.12 -9.55 39.15
N PRO A 476 8.89 -9.64 40.48
CA PRO A 476 9.53 -10.64 41.34
C PRO A 476 9.32 -12.10 40.91
N GLU A 477 8.11 -12.48 40.48
CA GLU A 477 7.80 -13.86 40.05
C GLU A 477 8.52 -14.20 38.75
N ILE A 478 8.41 -13.32 37.75
CA ILE A 478 9.13 -13.42 36.47
C ILE A 478 10.63 -13.57 36.72
N ARG A 479 11.19 -12.71 37.59
CA ARG A 479 12.61 -12.79 37.95
C ARG A 479 12.95 -14.12 38.58
N CYS A 480 12.16 -14.60 39.54
CA CYS A 480 12.40 -15.87 40.22
C CYS A 480 12.44 -17.04 39.22
N GLU A 481 11.52 -17.07 38.27
CA GLU A 481 11.46 -18.11 37.25
C GLU A 481 12.63 -18.07 36.29
N ILE A 482 12.97 -16.88 35.79
CA ILE A 482 14.13 -16.73 34.88
C ILE A 482 15.43 -17.05 35.63
N GLN A 483 15.59 -16.64 36.90
CA GLN A 483 16.76 -16.98 37.72
C GLN A 483 16.99 -18.49 37.87
N ARG A 484 15.95 -19.33 37.77
CA ARG A 484 16.11 -20.79 37.82
C ARG A 484 16.78 -21.37 36.58
N VAL A 485 16.67 -20.69 35.43
CA VAL A 485 17.28 -21.11 34.17
C VAL A 485 18.63 -20.45 33.89
N LEU A 486 18.90 -19.29 34.52
CA LEU A 486 20.17 -18.59 34.39
C LEU A 486 21.24 -19.15 35.36
N PRO A 487 22.54 -18.96 35.06
CA PRO A 487 23.62 -19.31 35.99
C PRO A 487 23.46 -18.59 37.34
N SER A 488 23.82 -19.25 38.44
CA SER A 488 23.72 -18.69 39.80
C SER A 488 24.52 -17.39 40.00
N ALA A 489 25.54 -17.16 39.17
CA ALA A 489 26.36 -15.95 39.15
C ALA A 489 25.71 -14.76 38.41
N TYR A 490 24.57 -14.96 37.74
CA TYR A 490 23.89 -13.87 37.04
C TYR A 490 23.08 -13.01 38.01
N GLU A 491 23.53 -11.77 38.21
CA GLU A 491 22.76 -10.74 38.89
C GLU A 491 21.94 -9.95 37.88
N PHE A 492 20.61 -9.95 38.07
CA PHE A 492 19.73 -9.05 37.31
C PHE A 492 20.13 -7.60 37.58
N ASP A 493 20.45 -6.86 36.52
CA ASP A 493 20.58 -5.41 36.60
C ASP A 493 19.27 -4.84 37.17
N LYS A 494 19.38 -3.88 38.11
CA LYS A 494 18.22 -3.15 38.63
C LYS A 494 17.42 -2.46 37.52
N ALA A 495 18.07 -2.12 36.40
CA ALA A 495 17.42 -1.53 35.24
C ALA A 495 16.53 -2.52 34.46
N PHE A 496 16.77 -3.83 34.55
CA PHE A 496 16.05 -4.84 33.78
C PHE A 496 14.52 -4.78 33.99
N LEU A 497 14.08 -4.56 35.23
CA LEU A 497 12.65 -4.54 35.56
C LEU A 497 11.98 -3.21 35.29
N SER A 498 12.72 -2.09 35.22
CA SER A 498 12.14 -0.79 34.83
C SER A 498 11.77 -0.72 33.35
N TYR A 499 12.33 -1.61 32.50
CA TYR A 499 11.96 -1.74 31.09
C TYR A 499 10.87 -2.79 30.83
N ALA A 500 10.58 -3.64 31.82
CA ALA A 500 9.60 -4.72 31.71
C ALA A 500 8.17 -4.26 32.01
N GLU A 501 7.98 -3.04 32.55
CA GLU A 501 6.68 -2.35 32.58
C GLU A 501 6.53 -1.52 31.29
N PRO A 502 6.11 -2.10 30.14
CA PRO A 502 5.79 -1.27 28.99
C PRO A 502 4.66 -0.33 29.42
N SER A 503 4.87 0.98 29.24
CA SER A 503 3.89 2.05 29.45
C SER A 503 2.76 2.00 28.40
N ILE A 504 2.22 0.82 28.13
CA ILE A 504 0.96 0.66 27.40
C ILE A 504 -0.15 0.90 28.43
N HIS A 505 -0.35 2.16 28.79
CA HIS A 505 -1.47 2.58 29.61
C HIS A 505 -2.76 2.49 28.79
N GLY A 506 -3.55 1.46 29.08
CA GLY A 506 -4.91 1.23 28.58
C GLY A 506 -5.02 1.04 27.07
N SER A 507 -5.05 -0.22 26.66
CA SER A 507 -5.82 -0.62 25.47
C SER A 507 -7.13 -1.24 25.97
N ALA A 508 -8.25 -0.83 25.39
CA ALA A 508 -9.51 -1.52 25.62
C ALA A 508 -9.43 -2.89 24.91
N ALA A 509 -9.42 -3.95 25.70
CA ALA A 509 -9.32 -5.34 25.26
C ALA A 509 -10.71 -5.95 25.09
N TYR A 510 -10.94 -6.70 24.01
CA TYR A 510 -12.23 -7.34 23.73
C TYR A 510 -12.02 -8.76 23.14
N GLU A 511 -13.01 -9.65 23.30
CA GLU A 511 -13.05 -11.00 22.67
C GLU A 511 -13.47 -10.94 21.19
N THR A 512 -12.85 -11.72 20.30
CA THR A 512 -12.84 -11.53 18.82
C THR A 512 -14.21 -11.35 18.15
N GLY A 513 -15.27 -12.02 18.63
CA GLY A 513 -16.64 -11.83 18.10
C GLY A 513 -17.35 -10.57 18.61
N GLN A 514 -17.03 -10.14 19.83
CA GLN A 514 -17.53 -8.90 20.44
C GLN A 514 -16.68 -7.66 20.04
N VAL A 515 -15.41 -7.87 19.67
CA VAL A 515 -14.47 -6.86 19.13
C VAL A 515 -15.06 -6.15 17.93
N LEU A 516 -15.60 -6.92 16.98
CA LEU A 516 -16.10 -6.37 15.72
C LEU A 516 -17.30 -5.46 15.97
N ASP A 517 -18.30 -5.91 16.73
CA ASP A 517 -19.51 -5.13 17.02
C ASP A 517 -19.23 -3.90 17.90
N ALA A 518 -18.33 -4.01 18.89
CA ALA A 518 -18.00 -2.91 19.80
C ALA A 518 -17.07 -1.87 19.14
N ALA A 519 -16.05 -2.32 18.41
CA ALA A 519 -15.19 -1.43 17.62
C ALA A 519 -16.02 -0.71 16.55
N TRP A 520 -16.97 -1.43 15.92
CA TRP A 520 -17.91 -0.88 14.94
C TRP A 520 -18.79 0.24 15.51
N LYS A 521 -19.47 -0.01 16.64
CA LYS A 521 -20.30 1.00 17.32
C LYS A 521 -19.49 2.25 17.71
N LYS A 522 -18.22 2.09 18.04
CA LYS A 522 -17.30 3.20 18.39
C LYS A 522 -16.75 3.93 17.16
N LEU A 523 -16.54 3.24 16.04
CA LEU A 523 -16.09 3.80 14.76
C LEU A 523 -17.20 4.65 14.09
N LEU A 524 -18.46 4.21 14.17
CA LEU A 524 -19.58 4.81 13.42
C LEU A 524 -20.63 5.58 14.22
N GLY A 525 -20.58 5.54 15.55
CA GLY A 525 -21.60 6.15 16.38
C GLY A 525 -21.67 7.69 16.24
N ASN A 526 -22.80 8.18 15.71
CA ASN A 526 -23.35 9.52 15.95
C ASN A 526 -23.72 9.70 17.45
N VAL A 527 -22.73 9.64 18.34
CA VAL A 527 -22.88 10.29 19.64
C VAL A 527 -22.85 11.78 19.32
N ARG A 528 -24.01 12.44 19.44
CA ARG A 528 -24.11 13.91 19.52
C ARG A 528 -22.92 14.42 20.31
N SER A 529 -22.33 15.53 19.88
CA SER A 529 -21.39 16.32 20.67
C SER A 529 -21.90 16.50 22.12
N LEU A 530 -21.55 15.56 22.99
CA LEU A 530 -20.93 15.88 24.23
C LEU A 530 -19.46 15.84 23.86
N ASP A 531 -18.91 17.03 23.63
CA ASP A 531 -17.49 17.21 23.85
C ASP A 531 -17.17 16.59 25.22
N PRO A 532 -16.41 15.47 25.29
CA PRO A 532 -16.09 14.86 26.58
C PRO A 532 -15.11 15.73 27.38
N PHE A 533 -14.67 16.87 26.85
CA PHE A 533 -13.62 17.67 27.46
C PHE A 533 -14.10 18.78 28.41
N THR A 534 -15.40 19.08 28.57
CA THR A 534 -15.80 20.28 29.36
C THR A 534 -16.63 20.08 30.63
N ASP A 535 -17.26 18.94 30.89
CA ASP A 535 -17.92 18.71 32.17
C ASP A 535 -17.67 17.28 32.62
N TYR A 536 -16.86 17.07 33.66
CA TYR A 536 -17.08 16.10 34.76
C TYR A 536 -15.80 16.01 35.62
N CYS A 537 -15.64 16.99 36.51
CA CYS A 537 -14.82 16.85 37.69
C CYS A 537 -15.52 15.89 38.67
N GLY A 538 -14.97 14.69 38.87
CA GLY A 538 -15.20 13.89 40.07
C GLY A 538 -15.59 12.43 39.86
N ASN A 539 -14.65 11.54 40.22
CA ASN A 539 -14.81 10.09 40.52
C ASN A 539 -14.80 9.07 39.36
N PRO A 540 -14.42 7.79 39.61
CA PRO A 540 -13.22 7.23 39.00
C PRO A 540 -13.54 5.98 38.16
N PHE A 541 -13.52 6.11 36.84
CA PHE A 541 -13.40 4.98 35.93
C PHE A 541 -12.34 5.32 34.88
N LYS A 542 -11.25 4.55 34.90
CA LYS A 542 -10.05 4.74 34.07
C LYS A 542 -10.23 4.00 32.73
N GLU A 543 -10.51 4.75 31.67
CA GLU A 543 -10.19 4.33 30.29
C GLU A 543 -9.02 5.21 29.80
N TYR A 544 -7.93 4.61 29.35
CA TYR A 544 -6.81 5.33 28.74
C TYR A 544 -6.76 5.06 27.23
N PHE A 545 -6.31 6.07 26.48
CA PHE A 545 -5.96 6.03 25.06
C PHE A 545 -4.44 6.06 24.96
N LEU A 546 -3.87 5.31 24.01
CA LEU A 546 -2.44 5.39 23.71
C LEU A 546 -2.15 6.67 22.92
N ASP A 547 -1.60 7.68 23.60
CA ASP A 547 -0.87 8.78 22.96
C ASP A 547 0.62 8.40 22.91
N PHE A 548 1.10 7.99 21.74
CA PHE A 548 2.48 7.59 21.52
C PHE A 548 3.47 8.77 21.31
N SER A 549 3.02 10.02 21.43
CA SER A 549 3.74 11.16 20.85
C SER A 549 4.92 11.73 21.66
N ALA A 550 5.06 11.46 22.97
CA ALA A 550 6.06 12.16 23.78
C ALA A 550 7.25 11.30 24.24
N GLU A 551 7.03 10.07 24.67
CA GLU A 551 8.06 9.25 25.34
C GLU A 551 8.90 8.39 24.39
N PHE A 552 8.33 7.94 23.26
CA PHE A 552 9.04 7.03 22.34
C PHE A 552 10.05 7.77 21.46
N GLY A 553 9.69 8.96 20.97
CA GLY A 553 10.61 9.82 20.20
C GLY A 553 11.85 10.23 21.02
N THR A 554 11.68 10.58 22.30
CA THR A 554 12.81 10.90 23.17
C THR A 554 13.68 9.69 23.49
N GLN A 555 13.13 8.47 23.50
CA GLN A 555 13.93 7.25 23.72
C GLN A 555 14.70 6.84 22.47
N VAL A 556 14.12 7.01 21.27
CA VAL A 556 14.81 6.77 20.00
C VAL A 556 15.92 7.79 19.77
N ASP A 557 15.68 9.08 20.03
CA ASP A 557 16.70 10.13 19.92
C ASP A 557 17.87 9.88 20.89
N LYS A 558 17.58 9.43 22.12
CA LYS A 558 18.60 9.03 23.10
C LYS A 558 19.37 7.78 22.67
N LEU A 559 18.71 6.83 22.01
CA LEU A 559 19.36 5.63 21.48
C LEU A 559 20.26 5.94 20.28
N VAL A 560 19.82 6.83 19.38
CA VAL A 560 20.62 7.33 18.25
C VAL A 560 21.80 8.17 18.74
N GLU A 561 21.61 9.05 19.74
CA GLU A 561 22.71 9.75 20.39
C GLU A 561 23.71 8.80 21.06
N ALA A 562 23.21 7.76 21.75
CA ALA A 562 24.07 6.76 22.38
C ALA A 562 24.92 6.02 21.33
N ILE A 563 24.31 5.58 20.22
CA ILE A 563 25.00 4.91 19.11
C ILE A 563 26.08 5.83 18.51
N CYS A 564 25.74 7.08 18.21
CA CYS A 564 26.69 8.06 17.67
C CYS A 564 27.81 8.44 18.65
N GLN A 565 27.58 8.36 19.97
CA GLN A 565 28.62 8.59 20.98
C GLN A 565 29.57 7.38 21.13
N THR A 566 29.08 6.16 20.96
CA THR A 566 29.94 4.95 20.90
C THR A 566 30.88 4.96 19.70
N ASP A 567 30.42 5.41 18.53
CA ASP A 567 31.27 5.50 17.33
C ASP A 567 32.37 6.56 17.46
N ARG A 568 32.12 7.65 18.19
CA ARG A 568 33.15 8.66 18.47
C ARG A 568 34.21 8.18 19.47
N ARG A 569 33.91 7.20 20.31
CA ARG A 569 34.87 6.62 21.27
C ARG A 569 35.66 5.43 20.69
N GLY A 570 35.21 4.84 19.58
CA GLY A 570 35.91 3.76 18.88
C GLY A 570 37.05 4.21 17.94
N GLY A 571 37.21 5.51 17.71
CA GLY A 571 38.19 6.07 16.77
C GLY A 571 39.62 6.25 17.31
N GLU A 572 39.84 6.16 18.62
CA GLU A 572 41.15 6.30 19.24
C GLU A 572 41.63 4.97 19.83
N GLY A 573 42.10 4.06 18.97
CA GLY A 573 42.87 2.92 19.46
C GLY A 573 42.87 1.67 18.58
N ARG A 574 43.49 1.76 17.39
CA ARG A 574 44.15 0.60 16.75
C ARG A 574 45.16 1.06 15.69
N LYS A 575 46.37 1.38 16.17
CA LYS A 575 47.61 1.28 15.40
C LYS A 575 48.50 0.24 16.08
N ARG A 576 48.35 -1.01 15.66
CA ARG A 576 49.41 -2.00 15.38
C ARG A 576 48.75 -3.35 15.10
#